data_AF-V4TC37-F1
#
_entry.id   AF-V4TC37-F1
#
_cell.length_a   1.000
_cell.length_b   1.000
_cell.length_c   1.000
_cell.angle_alpha   90.00
_cell.angle_beta   90.00
_cell.angle_gamma   90.00
#
_symmetry.space_group_name_H-M   'P 1'
#
loop_
_entity.id
_entity.type
_entity.pdbx_description
1 polymer ?
#
loop_
_entity_poly.entity_id
_entity_poly.type
_entity_poly.pdbx_seq_one_letter_code
_entity_poly.pdbx_strand_id
1 'polypeptide(L)'
;MNLVFTNRMQGPIDLLTVETVLFDRDDRVERFLLLRSRDLPPGKIRVHQFDVSGLECAGIGRVLLNDVTECQGEGLDPAACLAELDLSSRADAPFVSSVSPAQGAADN
;
A
#
# COMPACT_ATOMS: atom_id res chain seq x y z
N MET A 1 -9.21 3.20 -9.22
CA MET A 1 -8.68 2.20 -8.28
C MET A 1 -9.03 2.61 -6.86
N ASN A 2 -9.53 1.70 -6.03
CA ASN A 2 -9.91 2.02 -4.65
C ASN A 2 -8.96 1.31 -3.68
N LEU A 3 -8.42 2.04 -2.72
CA LEU A 3 -7.68 1.48 -1.59
C LEU A 3 -8.44 1.74 -0.29
N VAL A 4 -8.38 0.78 0.62
CA VAL A 4 -8.97 0.87 1.95
C VAL A 4 -7.83 0.81 2.97
N PHE A 5 -7.68 1.86 3.75
CA PHE A 5 -6.68 1.96 4.81
C PHE A 5 -7.36 1.77 6.16
N THR A 6 -6.75 0.97 7.03
CA THR A 6 -7.11 0.86 8.44
C THR A 6 -5.87 1.14 9.27
N ASN A 7 -5.80 2.32 9.89
CA ASN A 7 -4.65 2.65 10.74
C ASN A 7 -4.76 1.90 12.07
N ARG A 8 -3.89 0.89 12.26
CA ARG A 8 -3.78 0.10 13.51
C ARG A 8 -2.68 0.61 14.45
N MET A 9 -1.95 1.66 14.06
CA MET A 9 -0.94 2.29 14.89
C MET A 9 -1.58 3.13 16.00
N GLN A 10 -0.80 3.47 17.03
CA GLN A 10 -1.28 4.23 18.20
C GLN A 10 -1.61 5.69 17.86
N GLY A 11 -0.85 6.30 16.95
CA GLY A 11 -0.97 7.70 16.56
C GLY A 11 -1.62 7.91 15.20
N PRO A 12 -2.00 9.16 14.87
CA PRO A 12 -2.43 9.51 13.52
C PRO A 12 -1.25 9.37 12.54
N ILE A 13 -1.56 8.87 11.35
CA ILE A 13 -0.67 8.99 10.20
C ILE A 13 -1.21 10.17 9.39
N ASP A 14 -0.51 11.30 9.44
CA ASP A 14 -0.90 12.50 8.70
C ASP A 14 -0.76 12.29 7.19
N LEU A 15 0.19 11.43 6.82
CA LEU A 15 0.46 11.07 5.44
C LEU A 15 1.09 9.70 5.29
N LEU A 16 0.65 8.95 4.29
CA LEU A 16 1.32 7.76 3.78
C LEU A 16 1.38 7.83 2.26
N THR A 17 2.57 7.71 1.67
CA THR A 17 2.75 7.48 0.23
C THR A 17 3.29 6.08 0.02
N VAL A 18 2.53 5.23 -0.67
CA VAL A 18 2.98 3.90 -1.10
C VAL A 18 3.35 3.93 -2.57
N GLU A 19 4.53 3.40 -2.90
CA GLU A 19 4.90 3.11 -4.28
C GLU A 19 4.25 1.80 -4.70
N THR A 20 3.51 1.84 -5.80
CA THR A 20 2.74 0.72 -6.32
C THR A 20 3.07 0.49 -7.78
N VAL A 21 3.23 -0.77 -8.16
CA VAL A 21 3.45 -1.17 -9.54
C VAL A 21 2.28 -2.04 -10.00
N LEU A 22 1.68 -1.65 -11.12
CA LEU A 22 0.65 -2.43 -11.80
C LEU A 22 1.31 -3.33 -12.83
N PHE A 23 0.92 -4.59 -12.85
CA PHE A 23 1.35 -5.56 -13.85
C PHE A 23 0.15 -6.05 -14.66
N ASP A 24 0.36 -6.26 -15.95
CA ASP A 24 -0.64 -6.85 -16.84
C ASP A 24 -0.80 -8.36 -16.61
N ARG A 25 -1.66 -9.01 -17.40
CA ARG A 25 -1.91 -10.46 -17.35
C ARG A 25 -0.73 -11.32 -17.81
N ASP A 26 0.25 -10.73 -18.49
CA ASP A 26 1.47 -11.37 -18.96
C ASP A 26 2.67 -11.08 -18.03
N ASP A 27 2.41 -10.57 -16.82
CA ASP A 27 3.41 -10.14 -15.83
C ASP A 27 4.35 -9.02 -16.31
N ARG A 28 3.98 -8.26 -17.34
CA ARG A 28 4.71 -7.06 -17.76
C ARG A 28 4.33 -5.88 -16.88
N VAL A 29 5.30 -4.99 -16.64
CA VAL A 29 5.05 -3.72 -15.95
C VAL A 29 4.15 -2.85 -16.83
N GLU A 30 2.97 -2.51 -16.31
CA GLU A 30 2.06 -1.56 -16.94
C GLU A 30 2.40 -0.13 -16.52
N ARG A 31 2.54 0.11 -15.20
CA ARG A 31 2.77 1.46 -14.66
C ARG A 31 3.29 1.46 -13.23
N PHE A 32 4.10 2.47 -12.89
CA PHE A 32 4.43 2.86 -11.52
C PHE A 32 3.51 3.98 -11.03
N LEU A 33 3.05 3.90 -9.79
CA LEU A 33 2.16 4.85 -9.14
C LEU A 33 2.69 5.20 -7.76
N LEU A 34 2.61 6.49 -7.40
CA LEU A 34 2.75 6.95 -6.02
C LEU A 34 1.36 7.28 -5.50
N LEU A 35 0.86 6.45 -4.59
CA LEU A 35 -0.49 6.59 -4.05
C LEU A 35 -0.40 7.22 -2.67
N ARG A 36 -0.85 8.48 -2.58
CA ARG A 36 -0.80 9.28 -1.36
C ARG A 36 -2.14 9.23 -0.63
N SER A 37 -2.12 8.87 0.65
CA SER A 37 -3.29 8.95 1.51
C SER A 37 -3.63 10.40 1.88
N ARG A 38 -4.80 10.60 2.50
CA ARG A 38 -5.05 11.75 3.39
C ARG A 38 -4.72 11.31 4.82
N ASP A 39 -5.10 12.12 5.80
CA ASP A 39 -4.99 11.75 7.21
C ASP A 39 -5.66 10.39 7.47
N LEU A 40 -4.94 9.51 8.16
CA LEU A 40 -5.41 8.22 8.64
C LEU A 40 -5.45 8.27 10.18
N PRO A 41 -6.57 8.69 10.78
CA PRO A 41 -6.70 8.68 12.24
C PRO A 41 -6.64 7.26 12.79
N PRO A 42 -6.11 7.07 14.01
CA PRO A 42 -5.97 5.75 14.61
C PRO A 42 -7.34 5.06 14.76
N GLY A 43 -7.40 3.78 14.42
CA GLY A 43 -8.61 2.95 14.50
C GLY A 43 -9.69 3.26 13.47
N LYS A 44 -9.48 4.20 12.54
CA LYS A 44 -10.46 4.53 11.50
C LYS A 44 -10.15 3.84 10.18
N ILE A 45 -11.23 3.47 9.48
CA ILE A 45 -11.19 3.01 8.10
C ILE A 45 -11.33 4.24 7.18
N ARG A 46 -10.42 4.35 6.20
CA ARG A 46 -10.49 5.37 5.15
C ARG A 46 -10.51 4.69 3.79
N VAL A 47 -11.42 5.12 2.92
CA VAL A 47 -11.45 4.68 1.52
C VAL A 47 -10.94 5.82 0.66
N HIS A 48 -9.96 5.51 -0.18
CA HIS A 48 -9.36 6.45 -1.12
C HIS A 48 -9.57 5.93 -2.54
N GLN A 49 -10.17 6.77 -3.37
CA GLN A 49 -10.25 6.54 -4.80
C GLN A 49 -9.10 7.26 -5.48
N PHE A 50 -8.38 6.53 -6.31
CA PHE A 50 -7.31 7.03 -7.17
C PHE A 50 -7.71 6.84 -8.62
N ASP A 51 -7.56 7.89 -9.42
CA ASP A 51 -7.82 7.84 -10.85
C ASP A 51 -6.61 7.26 -11.57
N VAL A 52 -6.82 6.12 -12.23
CA VAL A 52 -5.82 5.45 -13.07
C VAL A 52 -6.41 5.40 -14.47
N SER A 53 -6.21 6.48 -15.23
CA SER A 53 -6.77 6.62 -16.57
C SER A 53 -6.08 5.71 -17.58
N GLY A 54 -6.87 5.27 -18.57
CA GLY A 54 -6.40 4.46 -19.70
C GLY A 54 -6.08 3.01 -19.36
N LEU A 55 -6.54 2.50 -18.20
CA LEU A 55 -6.32 1.13 -17.77
C LEU A 55 -7.63 0.48 -17.35
N GLU A 56 -8.00 -0.58 -18.05
CA GLU A 56 -9.16 -1.41 -17.71
C GLU A 56 -8.79 -2.38 -16.59
N CYS A 57 -9.65 -2.48 -15.56
CA CYS A 57 -9.42 -3.39 -14.43
C CYS A 57 -9.20 -4.85 -14.87
N ALA A 58 -9.85 -5.28 -15.96
CA ALA A 58 -9.71 -6.63 -16.50
C ALA A 58 -8.27 -6.94 -16.97
N GLY A 59 -7.54 -5.91 -17.42
CA GLY A 59 -6.16 -6.02 -17.89
C GLY A 59 -5.10 -6.14 -16.79
N ILE A 60 -5.47 -5.87 -15.53
CA ILE A 60 -4.52 -5.94 -14.40
C ILE A 60 -4.39 -7.40 -13.94
N GLY A 61 -3.17 -7.94 -14.04
CA GLY A 61 -2.84 -9.27 -13.56
C GLY A 61 -2.51 -9.30 -12.08
N ARG A 62 -1.81 -8.28 -11.57
CA ARG A 62 -1.53 -8.10 -10.14
C ARG A 62 -1.12 -6.68 -9.80
N VAL A 63 -1.19 -6.37 -8.51
CA VAL A 63 -0.73 -5.11 -7.92
C VAL A 63 0.41 -5.43 -6.96
N LEU A 64 1.52 -4.70 -7.06
CA LEU A 64 2.66 -4.80 -6.16
C LEU A 64 2.75 -3.51 -5.34
N LEU A 65 2.79 -3.60 -4.01
CA LEU A 65 3.36 -2.54 -3.19
C LEU A 65 4.87 -2.72 -3.20
N ASN A 66 5.58 -1.76 -3.78
CA ASN A 66 7.02 -1.83 -3.94
C ASN A 66 7.76 -1.25 -2.72
N ASP A 67 7.26 -0.14 -2.18
CA ASP A 67 7.86 0.53 -1.02
C ASP A 67 6.87 1.51 -0.36
N VAL A 68 7.23 2.02 0.82
CA VAL A 68 6.66 3.25 1.41
C VAL A 68 7.69 4.36 1.21
N THR A 69 7.34 5.39 0.43
CA THR A 69 8.27 6.48 0.10
C THR A 69 8.14 7.68 1.02
N GLU A 70 6.98 7.84 1.67
CA GLU A 70 6.74 8.87 2.69
C GLU A 70 5.82 8.30 3.78
N CYS A 71 6.14 8.56 5.04
CA CYS A 71 5.20 8.43 6.15
C CYS A 71 5.39 9.58 7.12
N GLN A 72 4.30 10.28 7.48
CA GLN A 72 4.34 11.45 8.34
C GLN A 72 3.38 11.27 9.52
N GLY A 73 3.85 11.65 10.70
CA GLY A 73 3.15 11.60 11.97
C GLY A 73 4.18 11.67 13.11
N GLU A 74 3.74 11.85 14.34
CA GLU A 74 4.65 11.93 15.48
C GLU A 74 5.44 10.61 15.65
N GLY A 75 6.76 10.69 15.50
CA GLY A 75 7.66 9.53 15.61
C GLY A 75 7.55 8.52 14.47
N LEU A 76 6.90 8.87 13.35
CA LEU A 76 6.78 8.00 12.19
C LEU A 76 7.83 8.32 11.13
N ASP A 77 8.31 7.27 10.47
CA ASP A 77 9.12 7.35 9.26
C ASP A 77 8.66 6.26 8.26
N PRO A 78 9.16 6.28 7.01
CA PRO A 78 8.76 5.29 6.00
C PRO A 78 8.98 3.83 6.43
N ALA A 79 10.09 3.53 7.12
CA ALA A 79 10.42 2.17 7.53
C ALA A 79 9.47 1.66 8.62
N ALA A 80 9.10 2.50 9.58
CA ALA A 80 8.13 2.19 10.62
C ALA A 80 6.75 1.85 10.02
N CYS A 81 6.29 2.65 9.05
CA CYS A 81 5.00 2.38 8.40
C CYS A 81 5.05 1.15 7.48
N LEU A 82 6.18 0.93 6.79
CA LEU A 82 6.39 -0.25 5.95
C LEU A 82 6.34 -1.56 6.75
N ALA A 83 6.93 -1.58 7.95
CA ALA A 83 6.95 -2.74 8.84
C ALA A 83 5.56 -3.17 9.33
N GLU A 84 4.61 -2.23 9.39
CA GLU A 84 3.24 -2.44 9.87
C GLU A 84 2.23 -2.74 8.75
N LEU A 85 2.67 -2.81 7.49
CA LEU A 85 1.78 -3.07 6.37
C LEU A 85 1.30 -4.53 6.33
N ASP A 86 -0.02 -4.67 6.29
CA ASP A 86 -0.73 -5.94 6.12
C ASP A 86 -1.69 -5.80 4.94
N LEU A 87 -1.33 -6.42 3.81
CA LEU A 87 -2.02 -6.26 2.54
C LEU A 87 -3.10 -7.32 2.35
N SER A 88 -4.26 -6.89 1.87
CA SER A 88 -5.32 -7.78 1.42
C SER A 88 -5.95 -7.23 0.14
N SER A 89 -6.51 -8.13 -0.66
CA SER A 89 -7.28 -7.77 -1.86
C SER A 89 -8.69 -8.34 -1.79
N ARG A 90 -9.66 -7.57 -2.29
CA ARG A 90 -11.03 -8.02 -2.56
C ARG A 90 -11.32 -8.11 -4.06
N ALA A 91 -10.33 -7.78 -4.90
CA ALA A 91 -10.41 -7.91 -6.34
C ALA A 91 -9.79 -9.24 -6.79
N ASP A 92 -10.09 -9.65 -8.03
CA ASP A 92 -9.49 -10.85 -8.63
C ASP A 92 -7.97 -10.70 -8.82
N ALA A 93 -7.49 -9.46 -8.99
CA ALA A 93 -6.07 -9.17 -9.02
C ALA A 93 -5.48 -9.26 -7.59
N PRO A 94 -4.48 -10.12 -7.35
CA PRO A 94 -3.80 -10.18 -6.07
C PRO A 94 -3.05 -8.87 -5.80
N PHE A 95 -3.00 -8.48 -4.52
CA PHE A 95 -2.19 -7.38 -4.04
C PHE A 95 -1.08 -7.95 -3.17
N VAL A 96 0.17 -7.81 -3.65
CA VAL A 96 1.36 -8.42 -3.03
C VAL A 96 2.36 -7.34 -2.64
N SER A 97 3.26 -7.68 -1.71
CA SER A 97 4.36 -6.81 -1.30
C SER A 97 5.70 -7.43 -1.75
N SER A 98 6.64 -6.61 -2.19
CA SER A 98 8.06 -7.00 -2.33
C SER A 98 8.74 -7.09 -0.97
N VAL A 99 8.16 -6.46 0.04
CA VAL A 99 8.62 -6.50 1.42
C VAL A 99 8.12 -7.80 2.04
N SER A 100 9.06 -8.73 2.21
CA SER A 100 8.83 -9.90 3.06
C SER A 100 8.36 -9.38 4.43
N PRO A 101 7.29 -9.92 5.04
CA PRO A 101 6.98 -9.56 6.43
C PRO A 101 8.26 -9.76 7.22
N ALA A 102 8.65 -8.74 7.97
CA ALA A 102 9.85 -8.78 8.79
C ALA A 102 9.95 -10.17 9.40
N GLN A 103 11.06 -10.87 9.14
CA GLN A 103 11.41 -12.09 9.85
C GLN A 103 11.31 -11.75 11.33
N GLY A 104 10.19 -12.15 11.93
CA GLY A 104 9.96 -11.98 13.34
C GLY A 104 11.05 -12.74 14.08
N ALA A 105 11.56 -12.13 15.14
CA ALA A 105 11.82 -12.85 16.39
C ALA A 105 12.49 -14.23 16.22
N ALA A 106 13.75 -14.24 15.81
CA ALA A 106 14.63 -15.39 15.99
C ALA A 106 16.08 -14.90 16.11
N ASP A 107 16.39 -14.29 17.26
CA ASP A 107 17.71 -14.27 17.88
C ASP A 107 17.48 -14.09 19.39
N ASN A 108 17.29 -15.22 20.07
CA ASN A 108 17.42 -15.36 21.52
C ASN A 108 18.52 -16.40 21.76
#